data_AF-A0A662T4B4-F1
#
_entry.id   AF-A0A662T4B4-F1
#
_cell.length_a   1.000
_cell.length_b   1.000
_cell.length_c   1.000
_cell.angle_alpha   90.00
_cell.angle_beta   90.00
_cell.angle_gamma   90.00
#
_symmetry.space_group_name_H-M   'P 1'
#
loop_
_entity.id
_entity.type
_entity.pdbx_description
1 polymer ?
#
loop_
_entity_poly.entity_id
_entity_poly.type
_entity_poly.pdbx_seq_one_letter_code
_entity_poly.pdbx_strand_id
1 'polypeptide(L)'
;KPGIKGWELKRLLGKNYLKILDILKTELERIGLTIKVFFEESEEKNFSKATFYVVLKEHPSFVETRAFGMRIDDLAALAASIVYILSRGGKAPSKEVEKMLAKKIIKTRVSYLVDKFIKMGYLSEDEKGMLYLGWRTLVEVNRENLLSMIFAKSSSESAKE
;
A
#
# COMPACT_ATOMS: atom_id res chain seq x y z
N LYS A 1 14.26 1.02 5.29
CA LYS A 1 13.02 0.92 4.49
C LYS A 1 13.40 0.30 3.14
N PRO A 2 12.60 -0.61 2.58
CA PRO A 2 12.87 -1.17 1.25
C PRO A 2 12.75 -0.11 0.17
N GLY A 3 13.20 -0.47 -1.04
CA GLY A 3 13.42 0.46 -2.14
C GLY A 3 14.82 1.05 -2.11
N ILE A 4 15.18 1.75 -3.18
CA ILE A 4 16.47 2.41 -3.33
C ILE A 4 16.24 3.88 -3.65
N LYS A 5 16.99 4.78 -3.00
CA LYS A 5 16.87 6.21 -3.28
C LYS A 5 17.60 6.58 -4.56
N GLY A 6 17.10 7.56 -5.29
CA GLY A 6 17.71 7.99 -6.56
C GLY A 6 19.17 8.44 -6.45
N TRP A 7 19.58 9.02 -5.32
CA TRP A 7 20.97 9.40 -5.06
C TRP A 7 21.92 8.20 -4.95
N GLU A 8 21.43 7.03 -4.53
CA GLU A 8 22.19 5.78 -4.39
C GLU A 8 22.34 5.16 -5.77
N LEU A 9 21.26 5.15 -6.55
CA LEU A 9 21.29 4.77 -7.96
C LEU A 9 22.23 5.67 -8.76
N LYS A 10 22.19 6.98 -8.56
CA LYS A 10 23.09 7.93 -9.23
C LYS A 10 24.55 7.70 -8.85
N ARG A 11 24.82 7.34 -7.59
CA ARG A 11 26.18 7.03 -7.11
C ARG A 11 26.71 5.73 -7.72
N LEU A 12 25.88 4.70 -7.84
CA LEU A 12 26.28 3.37 -8.32
C LEU A 12 26.28 3.24 -9.85
N LEU A 13 25.27 3.79 -10.51
CA LEU A 13 25.01 3.66 -11.95
C LEU A 13 25.36 4.94 -12.74
N GLY A 14 25.75 6.00 -12.04
CA GLY A 14 26.11 7.29 -12.65
C GLY A 14 24.90 8.16 -13.02
N LYS A 15 25.17 9.25 -13.76
CA LYS A 15 24.17 10.26 -14.13
C LYS A 15 23.02 9.71 -15.00
N ASN A 16 23.25 8.59 -15.70
CA ASN A 16 22.30 7.98 -16.63
C ASN A 16 21.44 6.87 -15.99
N TYR A 17 21.39 6.78 -14.66
CA TYR A 17 20.63 5.74 -13.96
C TYR A 17 19.15 5.66 -14.38
N LEU A 18 18.53 6.79 -14.76
CA LEU A 18 17.15 6.81 -15.25
C LEU A 18 16.96 5.99 -16.54
N LYS A 19 17.93 6.03 -17.47
CA LYS A 19 17.88 5.20 -18.69
C LYS A 19 18.04 3.72 -18.37
N ILE A 20 18.90 3.40 -17.40
CA ILE A 20 19.11 2.02 -16.95
C ILE A 20 17.84 1.48 -16.28
N LEU A 21 17.16 2.29 -15.47
CA LEU A 21 15.88 1.92 -14.89
C LEU A 21 14.79 1.68 -15.95
N ASP A 22 14.79 2.43 -17.04
CA ASP A 22 13.83 2.23 -18.14
C ASP A 22 14.04 0.89 -18.86
N ILE A 23 15.31 0.53 -19.11
CA ILE A 23 15.67 -0.80 -19.64
C ILE A 23 15.27 -1.90 -18.64
N LEU A 24 15.62 -1.73 -17.36
CA LEU A 24 15.24 -2.68 -16.30
C LEU A 24 13.72 -2.83 -16.20
N LYS A 25 12.98 -1.72 -16.29
CA LYS A 25 11.51 -1.74 -16.28
C LYS A 25 10.98 -2.60 -17.43
N THR A 26 11.51 -2.44 -18.64
CA THR A 26 11.12 -3.24 -19.81
C THR A 26 11.34 -4.74 -19.57
N GLU A 27 12.46 -5.12 -18.97
CA GLU A 27 12.74 -6.52 -18.64
C GLU A 27 11.85 -7.06 -17.50
N LEU A 28 11.61 -6.25 -16.46
CA LEU A 28 10.72 -6.60 -15.36
C LEU A 28 9.27 -6.79 -15.82
N GLU A 29 8.83 -6.00 -16.79
CA GLU A 29 7.46 -6.09 -17.30
C GLU A 29 7.19 -7.41 -18.02
N ARG A 30 8.21 -8.07 -18.58
CA ARG A 30 8.09 -9.41 -19.17
C ARG A 30 7.72 -10.48 -18.15
N ILE A 31 8.05 -10.26 -16.88
CA ILE A 31 7.73 -11.17 -15.76
C ILE A 31 6.63 -10.62 -14.85
N GLY A 32 5.85 -9.63 -15.32
CA GLY A 32 4.73 -9.06 -14.57
C GLY A 32 5.10 -8.10 -13.44
N LEU A 33 6.34 -7.61 -13.41
CA LEU A 33 6.83 -6.62 -12.45
C LEU A 33 7.00 -5.25 -13.11
N THR A 34 6.99 -4.18 -12.33
CA THR A 34 7.24 -2.82 -12.81
C THR A 34 7.95 -1.98 -11.75
N ILE A 35 8.49 -0.84 -12.17
CA ILE A 35 9.14 0.11 -11.28
C ILE A 35 8.17 1.25 -10.99
N LYS A 36 7.86 1.46 -9.71
CA LYS A 36 7.13 2.65 -9.23
C LYS A 36 8.06 3.59 -8.49
N VAL A 37 7.84 4.89 -8.72
CA VAL A 37 8.60 5.97 -8.11
C VAL A 37 7.73 6.63 -7.05
N PHE A 38 8.21 6.64 -5.82
CA PHE A 38 7.57 7.34 -4.71
C PHE A 38 8.31 8.63 -4.41
N PHE A 39 7.56 9.73 -4.35
CA PHE A 39 8.04 11.04 -3.92
C PHE A 39 7.43 11.33 -2.55
N GLU A 40 8.24 11.69 -1.57
CA GLU A 40 7.72 12.16 -0.27
C GLU A 40 6.96 13.48 -0.48
N GLU A 41 5.86 13.69 0.27
CA GLU A 41 4.79 14.69 0.02
C GLU A 41 5.23 16.18 0.07
N SER A 42 6.53 16.47 0.16
CA SER A 42 7.07 17.83 0.31
C SER A 42 8.03 18.27 -0.81
N GLU A 43 8.25 17.46 -1.85
CA GLU A 43 9.27 17.77 -2.85
C GLU A 43 8.73 17.73 -4.29
N GLU A 44 9.01 18.81 -5.04
CA GLU A 44 8.95 18.81 -6.51
C GLU A 44 9.62 17.54 -7.06
N LYS A 45 9.12 17.00 -8.18
CA LYS A 45 9.51 15.71 -8.83
C LYS A 45 11.03 15.52 -8.99
N ASN A 46 11.74 15.33 -7.89
CA ASN A 46 13.18 15.24 -7.82
C ASN A 46 13.56 13.78 -7.71
N PHE A 47 13.89 13.20 -8.86
CA PHE A 47 14.27 11.80 -8.95
C PHE A 47 15.47 11.43 -8.08
N SER A 48 16.33 12.39 -7.69
CA SER A 48 17.48 12.10 -6.81
C SER A 48 17.05 11.77 -5.38
N LYS A 49 15.91 12.32 -4.92
CA LYS A 49 15.38 12.07 -3.58
C LYS A 49 14.23 11.06 -3.57
N ALA A 50 13.64 10.81 -4.73
CA ALA A 50 12.64 9.78 -4.91
C ALA A 50 13.14 8.39 -4.52
N THR A 51 12.22 7.55 -4.05
CA THR A 51 12.49 6.15 -3.75
C THR A 51 11.87 5.27 -4.83
N PHE A 52 12.67 4.37 -5.38
CA PHE A 52 12.27 3.46 -6.44
C PHE A 52 11.95 2.09 -5.84
N TYR A 53 10.82 1.54 -6.25
CA TYR A 53 10.30 0.25 -5.80
C TYR A 53 10.00 -0.65 -7.00
N VAL A 54 10.27 -1.94 -6.84
CA VAL A 54 9.78 -2.97 -7.76
C VAL A 54 8.48 -3.51 -7.18
N VAL A 55 7.43 -3.50 -7.98
CA VAL A 55 6.09 -3.98 -7.60
C VAL A 55 5.48 -4.82 -8.70
N LEU A 56 4.39 -5.53 -8.40
CA LEU A 56 3.59 -6.17 -9.44
C LEU A 56 3.00 -5.10 -10.38
N LYS A 57 3.07 -5.37 -11.68
CA LYS A 57 2.50 -4.51 -12.73
C LYS A 57 0.98 -4.47 -12.61
N GLU A 58 0.37 -5.62 -12.36
CA GLU A 58 -1.07 -5.78 -12.20
C GLU A 58 -1.39 -6.31 -10.80
N HIS A 59 -2.67 -6.24 -10.43
CA HIS A 59 -3.11 -6.78 -9.16
C HIS A 59 -2.97 -8.32 -9.19
N PRO A 60 -2.44 -8.93 -8.12
CA PRO A 60 -2.28 -10.38 -8.10
C PRO A 60 -3.64 -11.06 -8.26
N SER A 61 -3.65 -12.15 -9.01
CA SER A 61 -4.79 -13.06 -9.07
C SER A 61 -5.09 -13.64 -7.69
N PHE A 62 -6.27 -14.23 -7.55
CA PHE A 62 -6.68 -14.82 -6.28
C PHE A 62 -5.77 -15.98 -5.82
N VAL A 63 -5.16 -16.70 -6.77
CA VAL A 63 -4.21 -17.78 -6.50
C VAL A 63 -2.88 -17.21 -6.00
N GLU A 64 -2.36 -16.20 -6.67
CA GLU A 64 -1.10 -15.52 -6.28
C GLU A 64 -1.24 -14.85 -4.91
N THR A 65 -2.40 -14.26 -4.62
CA THR A 65 -2.63 -13.59 -3.33
C THR A 65 -2.57 -14.57 -2.14
N ARG A 66 -3.05 -15.81 -2.32
CA ARG A 66 -2.90 -16.86 -1.31
C ARG A 66 -1.47 -17.34 -1.18
N ALA A 67 -0.72 -17.38 -2.27
CA ALA A 67 0.72 -17.71 -2.24
C ALA A 67 1.52 -16.67 -1.42
N PHE A 68 1.06 -15.42 -1.35
CA PHE A 68 1.62 -14.38 -0.47
C PHE A 68 1.21 -14.50 1.01
N GLY A 69 0.54 -15.59 1.42
CA GLY A 69 0.19 -15.85 2.82
C GLY A 69 -0.94 -14.95 3.36
N MET A 70 -1.75 -14.36 2.47
CA MET A 70 -2.91 -13.56 2.83
C MET A 70 -4.21 -14.31 2.50
N ARG A 71 -5.12 -14.35 3.48
CA ARG A 71 -6.49 -14.81 3.26
C ARG A 71 -7.34 -13.68 2.66
N ILE A 72 -8.44 -14.03 1.98
CA ILE A 72 -9.45 -13.04 1.53
C ILE A 72 -9.86 -12.13 2.69
N ASP A 73 -10.14 -12.72 3.84
CA ASP A 73 -10.60 -11.99 5.02
C ASP A 73 -9.54 -10.98 5.51
N ASP A 74 -8.26 -11.32 5.38
CA ASP A 74 -7.15 -10.44 5.78
C ASP A 74 -7.05 -9.26 4.81
N LEU A 75 -7.22 -9.50 3.50
CA LEU A 75 -7.25 -8.42 2.49
C LEU A 75 -8.46 -7.51 2.69
N ALA A 76 -9.62 -8.07 3.01
CA ALA A 76 -10.82 -7.29 3.30
C ALA A 76 -10.61 -6.41 4.55
N ALA A 77 -9.99 -6.95 5.60
CA ALA A 77 -9.63 -6.20 6.80
C ALA A 77 -8.58 -5.10 6.50
N LEU A 78 -7.61 -5.38 5.64
CA LEU A 78 -6.62 -4.40 5.21
C LEU A 78 -7.28 -3.26 4.41
N ALA A 79 -8.12 -3.60 3.42
CA ALA A 79 -8.87 -2.64 2.63
C ALA A 79 -9.74 -1.74 3.51
N ALA A 80 -10.47 -2.33 4.46
CA ALA A 80 -11.27 -1.57 5.43
C ALA A 80 -10.42 -0.64 6.29
N SER A 81 -9.24 -1.10 6.75
CA SER A 81 -8.29 -0.28 7.51
C SER A 81 -7.78 0.92 6.70
N ILE A 82 -7.38 0.69 5.45
CA ILE A 82 -6.89 1.75 4.55
C ILE A 82 -7.98 2.81 4.33
N VAL A 83 -9.21 2.38 4.03
CA VAL A 83 -10.34 3.27 3.77
C VAL A 83 -10.73 4.05 5.00
N TYR A 84 -10.73 3.41 6.18
CA TYR A 84 -11.01 4.09 7.44
C TYR A 84 -9.97 5.19 7.72
N ILE A 85 -8.68 4.89 7.55
CA ILE A 85 -7.60 5.88 7.72
C ILE A 85 -7.75 7.03 6.71
N LEU A 86 -8.03 6.74 5.45
CA LEU A 86 -8.26 7.76 4.41
C LEU A 86 -9.45 8.66 4.74
N SER A 87 -10.55 8.09 5.24
CA SER A 87 -11.75 8.84 5.64
C SER A 87 -11.53 9.81 6.81
N ARG A 88 -10.45 9.62 7.58
CA ARG A 88 -10.04 10.44 8.73
C ARG A 88 -8.93 11.44 8.40
N GLY A 89 -8.69 11.71 7.12
CA GLY A 89 -7.64 12.63 6.68
C GLY A 89 -6.24 12.01 6.70
N GLY A 90 -6.15 10.69 6.51
CA GLY A 90 -4.87 9.98 6.32
C GLY A 90 -4.21 9.47 7.60
N LYS A 91 -4.83 9.65 8.77
CA LYS A 91 -4.38 9.09 10.05
C LYS A 91 -5.53 8.74 10.98
N ALA A 92 -5.38 7.72 11.81
CA ALA A 92 -6.39 7.34 12.80
C ALA A 92 -5.76 6.65 14.03
N PRO A 93 -6.31 6.78 15.25
CA PRO A 93 -5.81 6.03 16.39
C PRO A 93 -5.93 4.51 16.17
N SER A 94 -4.89 3.75 16.52
CA SER A 94 -4.85 2.29 16.34
C SER A 94 -6.06 1.59 16.97
N LYS A 95 -6.40 1.99 18.21
CA LYS A 95 -7.58 1.50 18.93
C LYS A 95 -8.91 1.76 18.21
N GLU A 96 -9.02 2.84 17.44
CA GLU A 96 -10.25 3.10 16.67
C GLU A 96 -10.36 2.18 15.45
N VAL A 97 -9.24 1.95 14.75
CA VAL A 97 -9.19 1.01 13.64
C VAL A 97 -9.51 -0.40 14.12
N GLU A 98 -8.93 -0.82 15.25
CA GLU A 98 -9.26 -2.10 15.88
C GLU A 98 -10.74 -2.18 16.25
N LYS A 99 -11.30 -1.14 16.89
CA LYS A 99 -12.72 -1.11 17.26
C LYS A 99 -13.63 -1.19 16.03
N MET A 100 -13.25 -0.58 14.92
CA MET A 100 -13.98 -0.65 13.65
C MET A 100 -13.97 -2.09 13.09
N LEU A 101 -12.80 -2.73 13.01
CA LEU A 101 -12.68 -4.11 12.55
C LEU A 101 -13.41 -5.09 13.48
N ALA A 102 -13.39 -4.83 14.78
CA ALA A 102 -14.02 -5.65 15.80
C ALA A 102 -15.56 -5.72 15.67
N LYS A 103 -16.19 -4.85 14.86
CA LYS A 103 -17.62 -4.96 14.54
C LYS A 103 -17.96 -6.22 13.75
N LYS A 104 -17.02 -6.76 12.96
CA LYS A 104 -17.23 -7.95 12.11
C LYS A 104 -16.20 -9.06 12.35
N ILE A 105 -15.13 -8.80 13.11
CA ILE A 105 -14.02 -9.73 13.34
C ILE A 105 -13.79 -9.90 14.85
N ILE A 106 -13.46 -11.11 15.30
CA ILE A 106 -13.15 -11.40 16.71
C ILE A 106 -11.94 -10.57 17.17
N LYS A 107 -12.05 -9.91 18.34
CA LYS A 107 -11.05 -8.95 18.86
C LYS A 107 -9.62 -9.47 18.86
N THR A 108 -9.37 -10.70 19.33
CA THR A 108 -8.02 -11.29 19.36
C THR A 108 -7.39 -11.37 17.98
N ARG A 109 -8.19 -11.63 16.95
CA ARG A 109 -7.73 -11.65 15.55
C ARG A 109 -7.46 -10.25 15.03
N VAL A 110 -8.24 -9.25 15.44
CA VAL A 110 -8.10 -7.87 14.99
C VAL A 110 -6.72 -7.32 15.36
N SER A 111 -6.29 -7.44 16.61
CA SER A 111 -4.98 -6.95 17.03
C SER A 111 -3.84 -7.66 16.27
N TYR A 112 -3.95 -8.98 16.09
CA TYR A 112 -3.00 -9.72 15.25
C TYR A 112 -2.95 -9.21 13.81
N LEU A 113 -4.10 -8.88 13.21
CA LEU A 113 -4.15 -8.38 11.83
C LEU A 113 -3.52 -6.99 11.70
N VAL A 114 -3.81 -6.08 12.64
CA VAL A 114 -3.20 -4.74 12.65
C VAL A 114 -1.67 -4.86 12.76
N ASP A 115 -1.18 -5.66 13.71
CA ASP A 115 0.25 -5.94 13.87
C ASP A 115 0.86 -6.55 12.59
N LYS A 116 0.16 -7.50 11.97
CA LYS A 116 0.57 -8.13 10.71
C LYS A 116 0.68 -7.08 9.60
N PHE A 117 -0.28 -6.17 9.46
CA PHE A 117 -0.26 -5.13 8.43
C PHE A 117 0.87 -4.10 8.64
N ILE A 118 1.20 -3.78 9.89
CA ILE A 118 2.35 -2.93 10.24
C ILE A 118 3.65 -3.63 9.85
N LYS A 119 3.84 -4.88 10.29
CA LYS A 119 5.04 -5.69 9.97
C LYS A 119 5.22 -5.89 8.47
N MET A 120 4.12 -6.08 7.74
CA MET A 120 4.13 -6.19 6.29
C MET A 120 4.41 -4.86 5.59
N GLY A 121 4.29 -3.71 6.28
CA GLY A 121 4.56 -2.37 5.73
C GLY A 121 3.39 -1.72 5.01
N TYR A 122 2.17 -2.26 5.15
CA TYR A 122 0.94 -1.65 4.62
C TYR A 122 0.39 -0.55 5.53
N LEU A 123 0.60 -0.67 6.83
CA LEU A 123 0.32 0.36 7.83
C LEU A 123 1.63 0.78 8.50
N SER A 124 1.66 1.97 9.08
CA SER A 124 2.71 2.42 9.99
C SER A 124 2.08 2.99 11.25
N GLU A 125 2.70 2.78 12.40
CA GLU A 125 2.27 3.34 13.68
C GLU A 125 3.33 4.29 14.21
N ASP A 126 2.91 5.43 14.75
CA ASP A 126 3.81 6.34 15.46
C ASP A 126 3.89 6.00 16.96
N GLU A 127 4.78 6.68 17.68
CA GLU A 127 4.96 6.48 19.13
C GLU A 127 3.71 6.81 19.96
N LYS A 128 2.74 7.54 19.41
CA LYS A 128 1.49 7.93 20.06
C LYS A 128 0.35 6.94 19.76
N GLY A 129 0.61 5.88 19.00
CA GLY A 129 -0.39 4.89 18.61
C GLY A 129 -1.31 5.36 17.48
N MET A 130 -0.86 6.30 16.65
CA MET A 130 -1.57 6.75 15.45
C MET A 130 -1.13 5.92 14.25
N LEU A 131 -2.10 5.35 13.54
CA LEU A 131 -1.88 4.62 12.30
C LEU A 131 -1.94 5.54 11.08
N TYR A 132 -1.01 5.28 10.17
CA TYR A 132 -0.84 5.93 8.87
C TYR A 132 -0.74 4.87 7.78
N LEU A 133 -0.89 5.28 6.52
CA LEU A 133 -0.59 4.40 5.39
C LEU A 133 0.90 4.08 5.37
N GLY A 134 1.23 2.80 5.33
CA GLY A 134 2.60 2.32 5.16
C GLY A 134 3.08 2.43 3.72
N TRP A 135 4.40 2.30 3.55
CA TRP A 135 5.07 2.46 2.25
C TRP A 135 4.51 1.50 1.18
N ARG A 136 4.11 0.28 1.54
CA ARG A 136 3.50 -0.65 0.55
C ARG A 136 2.16 -0.17 0.08
N THR A 137 1.34 0.40 0.96
CA THR A 137 0.04 0.94 0.55
C THR A 137 0.22 2.11 -0.42
N LEU A 138 1.21 2.97 -0.19
CA LEU A 138 1.48 4.12 -1.06
C LEU A 138 1.95 3.73 -2.47
N VAL A 139 2.57 2.55 -2.61
CA VAL A 139 3.16 2.11 -3.88
C VAL A 139 2.32 1.03 -4.56
N GLU A 140 1.87 0.01 -3.82
CA GLU A 140 1.16 -1.17 -4.37
C GLU A 140 -0.35 -0.92 -4.57
N VAL A 141 -0.98 -0.07 -3.76
CA VAL A 141 -2.46 0.08 -3.77
C VAL A 141 -2.90 1.32 -4.55
N ASN A 142 -3.83 1.13 -5.50
CA ASN A 142 -4.54 2.25 -6.12
C ASN A 142 -5.67 2.73 -5.18
N ARG A 143 -5.39 3.78 -4.41
CA ARG A 143 -6.30 4.34 -3.39
C ARG A 143 -7.60 4.89 -3.98
N GLU A 144 -7.52 5.56 -5.12
CA GLU A 144 -8.69 6.15 -5.80
C GLU A 144 -9.64 5.05 -6.28
N ASN A 145 -9.09 4.01 -6.91
CA ASN A 145 -9.86 2.87 -7.37
C ASN A 145 -10.46 2.08 -6.19
N LEU A 146 -9.70 1.91 -5.10
CA LEU A 146 -10.22 1.26 -3.90
C LEU A 146 -11.45 2.01 -3.33
N LEU A 147 -11.34 3.34 -3.22
CA LEU A 147 -12.44 4.17 -2.74
C LEU A 147 -13.64 4.13 -3.68
N SER A 148 -13.42 4.23 -5.00
CA SER A 148 -14.51 4.19 -5.99
C SER A 148 -15.25 2.85 -5.95
N MET A 149 -14.55 1.72 -5.85
CA MET A 149 -15.17 0.40 -5.75
C MET A 149 -16.04 0.25 -4.50
N ILE A 150 -15.58 0.77 -3.36
CA ILE A 150 -16.32 0.69 -2.09
C ILE A 150 -17.55 1.60 -2.11
N PHE A 151 -17.41 2.83 -2.60
CA PHE A 151 -18.53 3.77 -2.68
C PHE A 151 -19.56 3.35 -3.74
N ALA A 152 -19.14 2.89 -4.91
CA ALA A 152 -20.06 2.38 -5.93
C ALA A 152 -20.92 1.22 -5.41
N LYS A 153 -20.32 0.35 -4.59
CA LYS A 153 -21.05 -0.74 -3.93
C LYS A 153 -22.09 -0.22 -2.93
N SER A 154 -21.74 0.79 -2.12
CA SER A 154 -22.67 1.39 -1.16
C SER A 154 -23.89 2.06 -1.81
N SER A 155 -23.73 2.68 -2.98
CA SER A 155 -24.84 3.27 -3.74
C SER A 155 -25.76 2.21 -4.35
N SER A 156 -25.24 1.03 -4.67
CA SER A 156 -26.04 -0.08 -5.21
C SER A 156 -26.82 -0.86 -4.14
N GLU A 157 -26.36 -0.85 -2.88
CA GLU A 157 -27.05 -1.45 -1.73
C GLU A 157 -28.17 -0.53 -1.21
N SER A 158 -27.97 0.80 -1.23
CA SER A 158 -28.98 1.78 -0.82
C SER A 158 -30.11 2.01 -1.85
N ALA A 159 -29.97 1.50 -3.08
CA ALA A 159 -31.03 1.49 -4.09
C ALA A 159 -31.86 0.19 -4.09
N LYS A 160 -31.55 -0.76 -3.19
CA LYS A 160 -32.23 -2.05 -3.06
C LYS A 160 -32.98 -2.22 -1.73
N GLU A 161 -32.92 -1.22 -0.86
CA GLU A 161 -33.80 -1.03 0.31
C GLU A 161 -34.89 -0.01 -0.04
#